data_AF-K1SL37-F1
#
_entry.id   AF-K1SL37-F1
#
_cell.length_a   1.000
_cell.length_b   1.000
_cell.length_c   1.000
_cell.angle_alpha   90.00
_cell.angle_beta   90.00
_cell.angle_gamma   90.00
#
_symmetry.space_group_name_H-M   'P 1'
#
loop_
_entity.id
_entity.type
_entity.pdbx_description
1 polymer ?
#
loop_
_entity_poly.entity_id
_entity_poly.type
_entity_poly.pdbx_seq_one_letter_code
_entity_poly.pdbx_strand_id
1 'polypeptide(L)'
;NKLQIDKELTEREMMHSKIIRDADKVDIYYSLTIYSKEAVWESKDLSNDTISDEIYREFKEDRKINYKNRKTAADTLVSHFAYVFDFNYKYSLQIIYINNYIEKIYKRHKFNDAKTMERYNEIFNIAMEYVKSKMEKKNI
;
A
#
# COMPACT_ATOMS: atom_id res chain seq x y z
N ASN A 1 1.03 11.95 11.31
CA ASN A 1 0.19 12.12 10.10
C ASN A 1 -1.29 12.01 10.48
N LYS A 2 -2.13 13.02 10.23
CA LYS A 2 -3.60 12.92 10.49
C LYS A 2 -4.24 12.03 9.42
N LEU A 3 -5.15 11.12 9.79
CA LEU A 3 -5.79 10.19 8.84
C LEU A 3 -6.63 10.91 7.77
N GLN A 4 -7.25 12.06 8.10
CA GLN A 4 -8.11 12.82 7.19
C GLN A 4 -7.57 14.24 6.98
N ILE A 5 -7.79 14.78 5.77
CA ILE A 5 -7.56 16.21 5.49
C ILE A 5 -8.64 16.99 6.23
N ASP A 6 -8.31 18.17 6.72
CA ASP A 6 -9.30 19.05 7.35
C ASP A 6 -10.43 19.38 6.35
N LYS A 7 -11.66 19.36 6.85
CA LYS A 7 -12.85 19.54 6.00
C LYS A 7 -13.16 21.02 5.75
N GLU A 8 -12.57 21.93 6.53
CA GLU A 8 -12.82 23.37 6.45
C GLU A 8 -11.80 24.12 5.56
N LEU A 9 -11.05 23.41 4.73
CA LEU A 9 -10.08 24.02 3.81
C LEU A 9 -10.75 24.66 2.59
N THR A 10 -10.14 25.73 2.08
CA THR A 10 -10.47 26.25 0.75
C THR A 10 -10.17 25.22 -0.34
N GLU A 11 -10.76 25.38 -1.53
CA GLU A 11 -10.51 24.48 -2.66
C GLU A 11 -9.02 24.37 -3.01
N ARG A 12 -8.29 25.49 -2.96
CA ARG A 12 -6.86 25.53 -3.23
C ARG A 12 -6.05 24.77 -2.18
N GLU A 13 -6.35 24.97 -0.90
CA GLU A 13 -5.69 24.26 0.20
C GLU A 13 -6.00 22.77 0.19
N MET A 14 -7.24 22.39 -0.12
CA MET A 14 -7.65 21.00 -0.30
C MET A 14 -6.88 20.35 -1.45
N MET A 15 -6.78 21.04 -2.60
CA MET A 15 -6.00 20.56 -3.75
C MET A 15 -4.53 20.36 -3.38
N HIS A 16 -3.87 21.36 -2.79
CA HIS A 16 -2.48 21.23 -2.36
C HIS A 16 -2.28 20.11 -1.34
N SER A 17 -3.20 19.97 -0.38
CA SER A 17 -3.13 18.91 0.64
C SER A 17 -3.20 17.51 0.02
N LYS A 18 -4.05 17.30 -0.98
CA LYS A 18 -4.14 16.04 -1.73
C LYS A 18 -2.87 15.74 -2.51
N ILE A 19 -2.29 16.75 -3.17
CA ILE A 19 -1.03 16.63 -3.91
C ILE A 19 0.11 16.21 -2.96
N ILE A 20 0.24 16.90 -1.82
CA ILE A 20 1.28 16.59 -0.82
C ILE A 20 1.11 15.17 -0.27
N ARG A 21 -0.11 14.74 0.04
CA ARG A 21 -0.37 13.37 0.52
C ARG A 21 -0.05 12.30 -0.50
N ASP A 22 -0.37 12.53 -1.77
CA ASP A 22 -0.02 11.60 -2.83
C ASP A 22 1.50 11.53 -3.01
N ALA A 23 2.20 12.67 -2.97
CA ALA A 23 3.66 12.73 -3.07
C ALA A 23 4.34 12.00 -1.89
N ASP A 24 3.86 12.21 -0.66
CA ASP A 24 4.32 11.49 0.54
C ASP A 24 4.17 9.96 0.37
N LYS A 25 3.03 9.49 -0.15
CA LYS A 25 2.83 8.06 -0.43
C LYS A 25 3.79 7.53 -1.49
N VAL A 26 4.04 8.29 -2.56
CA VAL A 26 5.04 7.90 -3.58
C VAL A 26 6.43 7.77 -2.95
N ASP A 27 6.81 8.70 -2.09
CA ASP A 27 8.09 8.65 -1.36
C ASP A 27 8.17 7.44 -0.41
N ILE A 28 7.08 7.11 0.28
CA ILE A 28 6.98 5.88 1.08
C ILE A 28 7.18 4.64 0.21
N TYR A 29 6.53 4.56 -0.96
CA TYR A 29 6.73 3.44 -1.90
C TYR A 29 8.18 3.31 -2.35
N TYR A 30 8.83 4.42 -2.68
CA TYR A 30 10.25 4.42 -3.02
C TYR A 30 11.11 3.92 -1.85
N SER A 31 10.90 4.47 -0.66
CA SER A 31 11.58 4.10 0.59
C SER A 31 11.45 2.59 0.89
N LEU A 32 10.26 2.02 0.72
CA LEU A 32 9.97 0.59 0.86
C LEU A 32 10.78 -0.28 -0.12
N THR A 33 11.26 0.26 -1.23
CA THR A 33 12.10 -0.48 -2.19
C THR A 33 13.59 -0.40 -1.93
N ILE A 34 14.07 0.61 -1.20
CA ILE A 34 15.51 0.87 -1.03
C ILE A 34 16.03 0.62 0.39
N TYR A 35 15.24 0.87 1.43
CA TYR A 35 15.70 0.71 2.81
C TYR A 35 15.70 -0.75 3.25
N SER A 36 16.41 -1.07 4.34
CA SER A 36 16.45 -2.42 4.89
C SER A 36 15.07 -2.85 5.41
N LYS A 37 14.82 -4.16 5.52
CA LYS A 37 13.54 -4.66 6.07
C LYS A 37 13.31 -4.18 7.51
N GLU A 38 14.37 -4.21 8.31
CA GLU A 38 14.34 -3.76 9.70
C GLU A 38 13.98 -2.28 9.84
N ALA A 39 14.50 -1.42 8.96
CA ALA A 39 14.19 0.01 9.01
C ALA A 39 12.72 0.32 8.71
N VAL A 40 12.03 -0.53 7.95
CA VAL A 40 10.68 -0.23 7.45
C VAL A 40 9.58 -1.05 8.12
N TRP A 41 9.87 -2.28 8.54
CA TRP A 41 8.91 -3.18 9.19
C TRP A 41 9.34 -3.58 10.60
N GLU A 42 10.37 -2.93 11.15
CA GLU A 42 10.91 -3.20 12.49
C GLU A 42 11.32 -4.68 12.70
N SER A 43 11.53 -5.40 11.59
CA SER A 43 11.94 -6.79 11.56
C SER A 43 12.87 -7.06 10.38
N LYS A 44 13.98 -7.77 10.66
CA LYS A 44 14.95 -8.19 9.64
C LYS A 44 14.38 -9.27 8.72
N ASP A 45 13.47 -10.10 9.24
CA ASP A 45 12.86 -11.19 8.50
C ASP A 45 11.40 -11.39 8.88
N LEU A 46 10.55 -11.41 7.86
CA LEU A 46 9.10 -11.62 7.99
C LEU A 46 8.72 -13.05 7.60
N SER A 47 9.68 -13.92 7.25
CA SER A 47 9.39 -15.24 6.66
C SER A 47 8.51 -16.15 7.53
N ASN A 48 8.62 -16.05 8.85
CA ASN A 48 7.81 -16.79 9.82
C ASN A 48 6.66 -15.96 10.41
N ASP A 49 6.46 -14.74 9.91
CA ASP A 49 5.35 -13.90 10.34
C ASP A 49 4.05 -14.31 9.64
N THR A 50 2.91 -13.84 10.14
CA THR A 50 1.59 -14.19 9.62
C THR A 50 0.76 -12.95 9.33
N ILE A 51 -0.09 -13.04 8.28
CA ILE A 51 -1.08 -12.02 7.97
C ILE A 51 -2.36 -12.34 8.75
N SER A 52 -2.74 -11.43 9.64
CA SER A 52 -3.94 -11.56 10.46
C SER A 52 -5.20 -11.67 9.60
N ASP A 53 -6.17 -12.49 10.04
CA ASP A 53 -7.44 -12.67 9.33
C ASP A 53 -8.16 -11.33 9.11
N GLU A 54 -8.18 -10.46 10.13
CA GLU A 54 -8.83 -9.14 10.04
C GLU A 54 -8.17 -8.23 9.00
N ILE A 55 -6.84 -8.17 8.98
CA ILE A 55 -6.10 -7.31 8.04
C ILE A 55 -6.27 -7.80 6.60
N TYR A 56 -6.27 -9.11 6.40
CA TYR A 56 -6.56 -9.70 5.10
C TYR A 56 -7.99 -9.40 4.63
N ARG A 57 -8.99 -9.49 5.52
CA ARG A 57 -10.39 -9.12 5.25
C ARG A 57 -10.51 -7.64 4.88
N GLU A 58 -9.97 -6.75 5.73
CA GLU A 58 -9.97 -5.29 5.51
C GLU A 58 -9.31 -4.91 4.17
N PHE A 59 -8.22 -5.58 3.80
CA PHE A 59 -7.57 -5.35 2.51
C PHE A 59 -8.49 -5.71 1.33
N LYS A 60 -9.09 -6.91 1.36
CA LYS A 60 -9.88 -7.43 0.24
C LYS A 60 -11.23 -6.74 0.09
N GLU A 61 -11.92 -6.55 1.21
CA GLU A 61 -13.31 -6.06 1.24
C GLU A 61 -13.34 -4.54 1.33
N ASP A 62 -12.70 -3.99 2.36
CA ASP A 62 -12.80 -2.56 2.71
C ASP A 62 -11.83 -1.70 1.90
N ARG A 63 -10.81 -2.33 1.29
CA ARG A 63 -9.71 -1.67 0.56
C ARG A 63 -9.01 -0.60 1.39
N LYS A 64 -9.06 -0.75 2.71
CA LYS A 64 -8.55 0.20 3.69
C LYS A 64 -8.23 -0.53 4.98
N ILE A 65 -7.04 -0.29 5.52
CA ILE A 65 -6.60 -0.92 6.76
C ILE A 65 -6.86 -0.03 7.96
N ASN A 66 -7.42 -0.59 9.03
CA ASN A 66 -7.45 0.03 10.34
C ASN A 66 -6.17 -0.31 11.10
N TYR A 67 -5.30 0.68 11.27
CA TYR A 67 -3.99 0.47 11.90
C TYR A 67 -4.05 -0.05 13.34
N LYS A 68 -5.19 0.08 14.03
CA LYS A 68 -5.41 -0.50 15.37
C LYS A 68 -5.55 -2.02 15.34
N ASN A 69 -5.90 -2.60 14.20
CA ASN A 69 -6.11 -4.03 14.03
C ASN A 69 -4.82 -4.77 13.61
N ARG A 70 -3.74 -4.04 13.34
CA ARG A 70 -2.43 -4.62 13.01
C ARG A 70 -1.82 -5.28 14.24
N LYS A 71 -1.37 -6.51 14.08
CA LYS A 71 -0.73 -7.30 15.15
C LYS A 71 0.69 -7.70 14.81
N THR A 72 1.02 -7.77 13.52
CA THR A 72 2.29 -8.29 13.03
C THR A 72 3.04 -7.33 12.11
N ALA A 73 4.31 -7.62 11.82
CA ALA A 73 5.08 -6.85 10.83
C ALA A 73 4.54 -7.12 9.41
N ALA A 74 4.05 -8.33 9.15
CA ALA A 74 3.33 -8.68 7.93
C ALA A 74 2.05 -7.86 7.76
N ASP A 75 1.28 -7.59 8.83
CA ASP A 75 0.12 -6.70 8.77
C ASP A 75 0.51 -5.27 8.37
N THR A 76 1.67 -4.80 8.83
CA THR A 76 2.25 -3.51 8.41
C THR A 76 2.65 -3.53 6.93
N LEU A 77 3.23 -4.63 6.44
CA LEU A 77 3.49 -4.81 5.01
C LEU A 77 2.21 -4.73 4.17
N VAL A 78 1.15 -5.44 4.57
CA VAL A 78 -0.16 -5.39 3.87
C VAL A 78 -0.75 -3.98 3.85
N SER A 79 -0.56 -3.21 4.92
CA SER A 79 -1.00 -1.81 5.00
C SER A 79 -0.37 -0.94 3.92
N HIS A 80 0.91 -1.17 3.60
CA HIS A 80 1.58 -0.43 2.53
C HIS A 80 1.01 -0.77 1.14
N PHE A 81 0.65 -2.04 0.88
CA PHE A 81 -0.06 -2.39 -0.36
C PHE A 81 -1.42 -1.69 -0.46
N ALA A 82 -2.13 -1.46 0.65
CA ALA A 82 -3.45 -0.84 0.63
C ALA A 82 -3.40 0.64 0.21
N TYR A 83 -2.23 1.29 0.24
CA TYR A 83 -2.09 2.68 -0.16
C TYR A 83 -2.46 2.94 -1.62
N VAL A 84 -2.43 1.92 -2.49
CA VAL A 84 -2.88 2.07 -3.88
C VAL A 84 -4.33 2.57 -3.97
N PHE A 85 -5.18 2.18 -3.01
CA PHE A 85 -6.60 2.54 -3.01
C PHE A 85 -6.87 3.97 -2.54
N ASP A 86 -5.91 4.61 -1.88
CA ASP A 86 -6.07 5.92 -1.22
C ASP A 86 -5.37 7.06 -1.98
N PHE A 87 -4.95 6.87 -3.22
CA PHE A 87 -4.42 7.97 -4.05
C PHE A 87 -5.53 8.91 -4.53
N ASN A 88 -5.27 10.21 -4.47
CA ASN A 88 -6.22 11.24 -4.89
C ASN A 88 -6.20 11.48 -6.41
N TYR A 89 -5.03 11.36 -7.03
CA TYR A 89 -4.83 11.62 -8.45
C TYR A 89 -4.30 10.40 -9.20
N LYS A 90 -4.87 10.15 -10.39
CA LYS A 90 -4.45 9.07 -11.29
C LYS A 90 -2.96 9.17 -11.66
N TYR A 91 -2.44 10.38 -11.80
CA TYR A 91 -1.03 10.62 -12.11
C TYR A 91 -0.09 10.05 -11.04
N SER A 92 -0.41 10.23 -9.76
CA SER A 92 0.36 9.67 -8.65
C SER A 92 0.42 8.14 -8.73
N LEU A 93 -0.71 7.50 -9.07
CA LEU A 93 -0.77 6.05 -9.26
C LEU A 93 0.00 5.57 -10.50
N GLN A 94 0.08 6.39 -11.56
CA GLN A 94 0.91 6.12 -12.73
C GLN A 94 2.40 6.05 -12.35
N ILE A 95 2.87 6.92 -11.45
CA ILE A 95 4.24 6.88 -10.96
C ILE A 95 4.52 5.54 -10.27
N ILE A 96 3.59 5.05 -9.43
CA ILE A 96 3.71 3.74 -8.77
C ILE A 96 3.84 2.61 -9.80
N TYR A 97 3.01 2.65 -10.85
CA TYR A 97 3.02 1.64 -11.92
C TYR A 97 4.31 1.66 -12.73
N ILE A 98 4.71 2.82 -13.26
CA ILE A 98 5.87 2.97 -14.15
C ILE A 98 7.17 2.58 -13.44
N ASN A 99 7.30 2.92 -12.16
CA ASN A 99 8.48 2.57 -11.36
C ASN A 99 8.45 1.14 -10.79
N ASN A 100 7.36 0.42 -11.02
CA ASN A 100 7.14 -0.95 -10.61
C ASN A 100 7.32 -1.19 -9.08
N TYR A 101 6.89 -0.23 -8.26
CA TYR A 101 7.16 -0.28 -6.82
C TYR A 101 6.46 -1.46 -6.13
N ILE A 102 5.22 -1.77 -6.51
CA ILE A 102 4.44 -2.87 -5.90
C ILE A 102 5.14 -4.22 -6.12
N GLU A 103 5.61 -4.51 -7.34
CA GLU A 103 6.33 -5.75 -7.64
C GLU A 103 7.70 -5.80 -6.94
N LYS A 104 8.42 -4.67 -6.88
CA LYS A 104 9.68 -4.56 -6.15
C LYS A 104 9.50 -4.87 -4.66
N ILE A 105 8.45 -4.34 -4.03
CA ILE A 105 8.12 -4.64 -2.64
C ILE A 105 7.75 -6.12 -2.50
N TYR A 106 6.88 -6.63 -3.37
CA TYR A 106 6.43 -8.02 -3.35
C TYR A 106 7.61 -9.02 -3.31
N LYS A 107 8.57 -8.85 -4.23
CA LYS A 107 9.76 -9.71 -4.38
C LYS A 107 10.71 -9.71 -3.18
N ARG A 108 10.59 -8.75 -2.26
CA ARG A 108 11.46 -8.69 -1.06
C ARG A 108 11.09 -9.71 0.00
N HIS A 109 9.88 -10.29 -0.04
CA HIS A 109 9.38 -11.16 1.02
C HIS A 109 8.93 -12.51 0.47
N LYS A 110 9.15 -13.55 1.27
CA LYS A 110 8.65 -14.90 1.06
C LYS A 110 8.26 -15.45 2.43
N PHE A 111 7.05 -15.97 2.54
CA PHE A 111 6.52 -16.54 3.77
C PHE A 111 6.63 -18.07 3.74
N ASN A 112 6.98 -18.67 4.87
CA ASN A 112 7.13 -20.11 5.03
C ASN A 112 5.77 -20.78 5.27
N ASP A 113 4.86 -20.10 5.97
CA ASP A 113 3.49 -20.55 6.16
C ASP A 113 2.70 -20.46 4.84
N ALA A 114 2.10 -21.58 4.43
CA ALA A 114 1.42 -21.69 3.15
C ALA A 114 0.19 -20.77 3.06
N LYS A 115 -0.59 -20.68 4.14
CA LYS A 115 -1.78 -19.80 4.21
C LYS A 115 -1.37 -18.33 4.06
N THR A 116 -0.32 -17.93 4.74
CA THR A 116 0.21 -16.56 4.68
C THR A 116 0.77 -16.25 3.28
N MET A 117 1.50 -17.18 2.66
CA MET A 117 2.01 -17.00 1.30
C MET A 117 0.89 -16.88 0.27
N GLU A 118 -0.17 -17.69 0.37
CA GLU A 118 -1.35 -17.60 -0.49
C GLU A 118 -2.02 -16.22 -0.37
N ARG A 119 -2.27 -15.77 0.86
CA ARG A 119 -2.82 -14.43 1.12
C ARG A 119 -1.96 -13.32 0.55
N TYR A 120 -0.64 -13.44 0.72
CA TYR A 120 0.30 -12.44 0.21
C TYR A 120 0.27 -12.35 -1.31
N ASN A 121 0.19 -13.49 -2.01
CA ASN A 121 0.04 -13.53 -3.46
C ASN A 121 -1.27 -12.88 -3.92
N GLU A 122 -2.38 -13.16 -3.24
CA GLU A 122 -3.66 -12.54 -3.56
C GLU A 122 -3.65 -11.03 -3.34
N ILE A 123 -3.09 -10.56 -2.22
CA ILE A 123 -2.94 -9.14 -1.91
C ILE A 123 -2.13 -8.43 -3.01
N PHE A 124 -1.02 -9.03 -3.43
CA PHE A 124 -0.21 -8.52 -4.53
C PHE A 124 -1.02 -8.44 -5.84
N ASN A 125 -1.74 -9.50 -6.21
CA ASN A 125 -2.54 -9.53 -7.43
C ASN A 125 -3.63 -8.46 -7.42
N ILE A 126 -4.39 -8.35 -6.32
CA ILE A 126 -5.45 -7.34 -6.18
C ILE A 126 -4.88 -5.92 -6.28
N ALA A 127 -3.75 -5.64 -5.61
CA ALA A 127 -3.10 -4.33 -5.70
C ALA A 127 -2.65 -4.02 -7.12
N MET A 128 -1.99 -4.97 -7.79
CA MET A 128 -1.52 -4.81 -9.17
C MET A 128 -2.66 -4.64 -10.17
N GLU A 129 -3.72 -5.44 -10.07
CA GLU A 129 -4.92 -5.32 -10.90
C GLU A 129 -5.59 -3.96 -10.72
N TYR A 130 -5.71 -3.49 -9.48
CA TYR A 130 -6.25 -2.16 -9.22
C TYR A 130 -5.43 -1.08 -9.93
N VAL A 131 -4.11 -1.08 -9.76
CA VAL A 131 -3.23 -0.10 -10.41
C VAL A 131 -3.35 -0.18 -11.93
N LYS A 132 -3.28 -1.38 -12.53
CA LYS A 132 -3.42 -1.59 -13.98
C LYS A 132 -4.76 -1.08 -14.51
N SER A 133 -5.87 -1.38 -13.83
CA SER A 133 -7.21 -0.92 -14.23
C SER A 133 -7.34 0.60 -14.31
N LYS A 134 -6.53 1.33 -13.52
CA LYS A 134 -6.49 2.80 -13.56
C LYS A 134 -5.65 3.31 -14.73
N MET A 135 -4.71 2.52 -15.27
CA MET A 135 -3.92 2.86 -16.46
C MET A 135 -4.73 2.72 -17.75
N GLU A 136 -5.53 1.66 -17.84
CA GLU A 136 -6.23 1.25 -19.06
C GLU A 136 -7.44 2.11 -19.44
N LYS A 137 -7.93 2.98 -18.55
CA LYS A 137 -8.91 4.01 -18.92
C LYS A 137 -8.27 5.16 -19.68
N LYS A 138 -7.97 4.94 -20.96
CA LYS A 138 -8.02 5.94 -22.03
C LYS A 138 -9.19 5.57 -22.96
N ASN A 139 -9.93 6.58 -23.39
CA ASN A 139 -11.04 6.57 -24.37
C ASN A 139 -12.43 6.32 -23.78
N ILE A 140 -13.10 7.41 -23.38
CA ILE A 140 -14.29 7.94 -24.09
C ILE A 140 -14.15 9.47 -24.09
#